data_AF-A0A7J9KYW7-F1
#
_entry.id   AF-A0A7J9KYW7-F1
#
_cell.length_a   1.000
_cell.length_b   1.000
_cell.length_c   1.000
_cell.angle_alpha   90.00
_cell.angle_beta   90.00
_cell.angle_gamma   90.00
#
_symmetry.space_group_name_H-M   'P 1'
#
loop_
_entity.id
_entity.type
_entity.pdbx_description
1 polymer ?
#
loop_
_entity_poly.entity_id
_entity_poly.type
_entity_poly.pdbx_seq_one_letter_code
_entity_poly.pdbx_strand_id
1 'polypeptide(L)' 'MLSGKDNSSFGWDEHRKMVVAEDAMWNLYITDQLRHRNFLYYD' A
#
# COMPACT_ATOMS: atom_id res chain seq x y z
N MET A 1 -1.25 -13.13 18.85
CA MET A 1 -1.56 -11.70 19.11
C MET A 1 -1.44 -10.96 17.79
N LEU A 2 -2.57 -10.70 17.12
CA LEU A 2 -2.68 -9.62 16.12
C LEU A 2 -3.22 -8.42 16.89
N SER A 3 -2.36 -7.80 17.69
CA SER A 3 -2.75 -6.68 18.54
C SER A 3 -2.54 -5.38 17.78
N GLY A 4 -3.66 -4.75 17.43
CA GLY A 4 -3.69 -3.30 17.22
C GLY A 4 -4.03 -2.89 15.80
N LYS A 5 -5.33 -2.90 15.49
CA LYS A 5 -6.03 -1.88 14.70
C LYS A 5 -5.17 -1.22 13.62
N ASP A 6 -4.73 -2.01 12.68
CA ASP A 6 -4.22 -1.57 11.41
C ASP A 6 -5.40 -1.60 10.44
N ASN A 7 -6.02 -0.44 10.20
CA ASN A 7 -6.86 -0.23 9.00
C ASN A 7 -5.99 -0.22 7.72
N SER A 8 -4.83 -0.90 7.77
CA SER A 8 -3.90 -1.08 6.69
C SER A 8 -4.43 -2.20 5.84
N SER A 9 -4.81 -1.86 4.61
CA SER A 9 -5.20 -2.83 3.60
C SER A 9 -4.04 -3.71 3.11
N PHE A 10 -2.86 -3.52 3.72
CA PHE A 10 -1.63 -4.25 3.48
C PHE A 10 -1.28 -5.07 4.71
N GLY A 11 -1.08 -6.37 4.49
CA GLY A 11 -0.51 -7.29 5.46
C GLY A 11 0.96 -7.57 5.17
N TRP A 12 1.66 -8.11 6.16
CA TRP A 12 3.03 -8.57 6.01
C TRP A 12 3.09 -10.09 6.01
N ASP A 13 3.70 -10.68 4.98
CA ASP A 13 4.00 -12.11 4.91
C ASP A 13 5.41 -12.36 5.47
N GLU A 14 5.45 -12.90 6.69
CA GLU A 14 6.70 -13.23 7.39
C GLU A 14 7.55 -14.32 6.70
N HIS A 15 6.93 -15.23 5.95
CA HIS A 15 7.63 -16.33 5.29
C HIS A 15 8.33 -15.86 4.02
N ARG A 16 7.69 -14.94 3.31
CA ARG A 16 8.21 -14.37 2.07
C ARG A 16 8.95 -13.05 2.28
N LYS A 17 8.90 -12.51 3.49
CA LYS A 17 9.44 -11.19 3.87
C LYS A 17 8.97 -10.11 2.89
N MET A 18 7.67 -10.11 2.58
CA MET A 18 7.06 -9.20 1.62
C MET A 18 5.71 -8.67 2.09
N VAL A 19 5.33 -7.50 1.57
CA VAL A 19 3.99 -6.95 1.74
C VAL A 19 3.02 -7.71 0.84
N VAL A 20 1.88 -8.10 1.39
CA VAL A 20 0.78 -8.76 0.67
C VAL A 20 -0.48 -7.93 0.83
N ALA A 21 -1.18 -7.70 -0.28
CA ALA A 21 -2.46 -7.02 -0.32
C ALA A 21 -3.28 -7.53 -1.50
N GLU A 22 -4.57 -7.23 -1.49
CA GLU A 22 -5.45 -7.48 -2.62
C GLU A 22 -5.01 -6.67 -3.85
N ASP A 23 -5.19 -7.23 -5.05
CA ASP A 23 -4.80 -6.59 -6.30
C ASP A 23 -5.44 -5.20 -6.47
N ALA A 24 -6.72 -5.06 -6.08
CA ALA A 24 -7.42 -3.78 -6.07
C ALA A 24 -6.72 -2.73 -5.19
N MET A 25 -6.14 -3.13 -4.06
CA MET A 25 -5.43 -2.22 -3.15
C MET A 25 -4.05 -1.83 -3.67
N TRP A 26 -3.34 -2.76 -4.34
CA TRP A 26 -2.12 -2.42 -5.07
C TRP A 26 -2.39 -1.40 -6.18
N ASN A 27 -3.45 -1.60 -6.96
CA ASN A 27 -3.84 -0.69 -8.03
C ASN A 27 -4.21 0.70 -7.50
N LEU A 28 -4.97 0.78 -6.40
CA LEU A 28 -5.30 2.05 -5.75
C LEU A 28 -4.06 2.76 -5.21
N TYR A 29 -3.18 2.05 -4.51
CA TYR A 29 -1.95 2.63 -3.97
C TYR A 29 -1.03 3.15 -5.07
N ILE A 30 -0.81 2.37 -6.13
CA ILE A 30 0.02 2.80 -7.27
C ILE A 30 -0.61 4.02 -7.95
N THR A 31 -1.93 4.01 -8.17
CA THR A 31 -2.63 5.14 -8.81
C THR A 31 -2.54 6.41 -7.97
N ASP A 32 -2.72 6.30 -6.65
CA ASP A 32 -2.61 7.44 -5.73
C ASP A 32 -1.18 7.97 -5.68
N GLN A 33 -0.19 7.09 -5.54
CA GLN A 33 1.23 7.46 -5.55
C GLN A 33 1.66 8.12 -6.86
N LEU A 34 1.20 7.62 -8.01
CA LEU A 34 1.51 8.21 -9.31
C LEU A 34 0.84 9.58 -9.48
N ARG A 35 -0.40 9.74 -8.99
CA ARG A 35 -1.07 11.05 -8.95
C ARG A 35 -0.30 12.02 -8.08
N HIS A 36 0.04 11.64 -6.85
CA HIS A 36 0.84 12.43 -5.93
C HIS A 36 2.22 12.80 -6.51
N ARG A 37 2.91 11.85 -7.17
CA ARG A 37 4.20 12.11 -7.83
C ARG A 37 4.06 13.11 -8.98
N ASN A 38 3.01 13.01 -9.79
CA ASN A 38 2.78 13.96 -10.87
C ASN A 38 2.54 15.37 -10.34
N PHE A 39 1.87 15.53 -9.20
CA PHE A 39 1.68 16.84 -8.58
C PHE A 39 3.00 17.49 -8.12
N LEU A 40 4.04 16.71 -7.78
CA LEU A 40 5.35 17.24 -7.38
C LEU A 40 6.23 17.72 -8.56
N TYR A 41 5.83 17.48 -9.81
CA TYR A 41 6.57 17.90 -11.00
C TYR A 41 6.02 19.19 -11.64
N TYR A 42 4.90 19.71 -11.14
CA TYR A 42 4.22 20.88 -11.72
C TYR A 42 4.01 22.04 -10.71
N ASP A 43 4.79 22.08 -9.63
CA ASP A 43 4.85 23.21 -8.67
C ASP A 43 6.14 24.03 -8.88
#